data_AF-A0A9D3X9I7-F1
#
_entry.id   AF-A0A9D3X9I7-F1
#
_cell.length_a   1.000
_cell.length_b   1.000
_cell.length_c   1.000
_cell.angle_alpha   90.00
_cell.angle_beta   90.00
_cell.angle_gamma   90.00
#
_symmetry.space_group_name_H-M   'P 1'
#
loop_
_entity.id
_entity.type
_entity.pdbx_description
1 polymer ?
#
loop_
_entity_poly.entity_id
_entity_poly.type
_entity_poly.pdbx_seq_one_letter_code
_entity_poly.pdbx_strand_id
1 'polypeptide(L)'
;GTFSTSADCNVDCQTCCLIDCNKGHYYTAGNCLECPVGFYCPGGRAAPRKCPVGTANRLTAQADITACQACPDGFISSETRAGCRLCPDGYLCDPHSGLQKSCNPGQYSPEGELECWECPQGYICPDGRNRQHCSAGQEPNPSRTHCVTCTLGSFSTKEVLGCQPCPAGHYCPHIGTIQPLPCPPGSCTDAPGQSDCQRCNESSCCLDTVGQIQQDREPVESPEGLQCHPCPSGHLCSDGFTAPPCPAGSFEPREQFCKPSDGSSCLPGIRQCLKCPTGYFCPAGASYPRPCQAGTYNPLQGQDDATDCRACPAGRVCTQAGLPQPDSECMAGGTYRKEQGAKVAEDCVPCPGGYYCPDLGTVAPQACGAGSFSPEMELVLLKHVDQAYTSVTKQSAEWKDWRIPAPEEGKRIPKDLNSVC
;
A
#
# COMPACT_ATOMS: atom_id res chain seq x y z
N GLY A 1 -19.07 -64.00 -44.11
CA GLY A 1 -20.32 -64.20 -44.87
C GLY A 1 -20.44 -65.67 -45.23
N THR A 2 -21.62 -66.25 -45.07
CA THR A 2 -21.92 -67.58 -45.61
C THR A 2 -22.53 -67.39 -47.00
N PHE A 3 -21.88 -67.94 -48.03
CA PHE A 3 -22.47 -68.03 -49.36
C PHE A 3 -23.59 -69.08 -49.33
N SER A 4 -24.81 -68.69 -49.72
CA SER A 4 -25.88 -69.64 -50.03
C SER A 4 -25.54 -70.35 -51.33
N THR A 5 -25.44 -71.68 -51.30
CA THR A 5 -25.26 -72.53 -52.49
C THR A 5 -26.61 -73.01 -53.03
N SER A 6 -27.64 -72.16 -53.08
CA SER A 6 -28.86 -72.49 -53.83
C SER A 6 -28.60 -72.30 -55.32
N ALA A 7 -28.67 -73.40 -56.07
CA ALA A 7 -28.28 -73.55 -57.47
C ALA A 7 -29.23 -72.88 -58.49
N ASP A 8 -29.72 -71.66 -58.22
CA ASP A 8 -30.63 -70.92 -59.11
C ASP A 8 -30.30 -69.42 -59.16
N CYS A 9 -29.06 -69.05 -59.46
CA CYS A 9 -28.72 -67.64 -59.72
C CYS A 9 -27.76 -67.56 -60.92
N ASN A 10 -28.31 -67.69 -62.12
CA ASN A 10 -27.64 -67.30 -63.35
C ASN A 10 -28.14 -65.88 -63.72
N VAL A 11 -27.20 -64.97 -63.95
CA VAL A 11 -27.39 -63.64 -64.57
C VAL A 11 -28.10 -62.56 -63.71
N ASP A 12 -27.36 -61.99 -62.74
CA ASP A 12 -27.12 -60.54 -62.53
C ASP A 12 -26.63 -60.29 -61.08
N CYS A 13 -25.36 -59.93 -60.91
CA CYS A 13 -24.78 -59.60 -59.60
C CYS A 13 -25.28 -58.26 -59.03
N GLN A 14 -26.17 -57.53 -59.72
CA GLN A 14 -26.82 -56.35 -59.14
C GLN A 14 -27.95 -56.67 -58.16
N THR A 15 -28.55 -57.88 -58.20
CA THR A 15 -29.78 -58.17 -57.44
C THR A 15 -29.69 -59.41 -56.54
N CYS A 16 -28.77 -60.35 -56.78
CA CYS A 16 -28.78 -61.66 -56.08
C CYS A 16 -27.64 -61.92 -55.09
N CYS A 17 -26.62 -61.05 -54.99
CA CYS A 17 -25.66 -61.12 -53.88
C CYS A 17 -26.18 -60.31 -52.67
N LEU A 18 -27.28 -60.78 -52.09
CA LEU A 18 -27.73 -60.35 -50.77
C LEU A 18 -26.74 -60.88 -49.73
N ILE A 19 -25.62 -60.17 -49.57
CA ILE A 19 -24.73 -60.35 -48.42
C ILE A 19 -25.56 -59.97 -47.19
N ASP A 20 -26.15 -60.97 -46.55
CA ASP A 20 -26.71 -60.84 -45.21
C ASP A 20 -25.59 -61.10 -44.21
N CYS A 21 -25.29 -60.08 -43.41
CA CYS A 21 -24.30 -60.18 -42.37
C CYS A 21 -24.83 -61.02 -41.21
N ASN A 22 -23.95 -61.81 -40.59
CA ASN A 22 -24.30 -62.53 -39.37
C ASN A 22 -24.69 -61.54 -38.27
N LYS A 23 -25.45 -62.02 -37.27
CA LYS A 23 -25.73 -61.24 -36.06
C LYS A 23 -24.42 -60.70 -35.45
N GLY A 24 -24.45 -59.47 -34.94
CA GLY A 24 -23.25 -58.78 -34.46
C GLY A 24 -22.43 -58.08 -35.55
N HIS A 25 -22.86 -58.14 -36.82
CA HIS A 25 -22.23 -57.42 -37.93
C HIS A 25 -23.27 -56.59 -38.70
N TYR A 26 -22.80 -55.53 -39.36
CA TYR A 26 -23.64 -54.66 -40.21
C TYR A 26 -23.04 -54.52 -41.61
N TYR A 27 -23.91 -54.22 -42.57
CA TYR A 27 -23.55 -54.13 -43.98
C TYR A 27 -23.10 -52.71 -44.36
N THR A 28 -21.93 -52.59 -45.00
CA THR A 28 -21.46 -51.34 -45.61
C THR A 28 -20.87 -51.62 -46.99
N ALA A 29 -21.44 -51.03 -48.05
CA ALA A 29 -20.85 -51.00 -49.39
C ALA A 29 -20.22 -52.33 -49.88
N GLY A 30 -20.88 -53.47 -49.63
CA GLY A 30 -20.42 -54.80 -50.07
C GLY A 30 -19.66 -55.62 -49.03
N ASN A 31 -19.37 -55.09 -47.84
CA ASN A 31 -18.65 -55.79 -46.76
C ASN A 31 -19.48 -55.86 -45.46
N CYS A 32 -19.20 -56.90 -44.66
CA CYS A 32 -19.74 -57.03 -43.30
C CYS A 32 -18.69 -56.58 -42.29
N LEU A 33 -18.99 -55.53 -41.53
CA LEU A 33 -18.14 -55.01 -40.47
C LEU A 33 -18.71 -55.36 -39.09
N GLU A 34 -17.83 -55.51 -38.10
CA GLU A 34 -18.22 -55.75 -36.71
C GLU A 34 -19.03 -54.57 -36.17
N CYS A 35 -20.07 -54.87 -35.39
CA CYS A 35 -20.86 -53.83 -34.74
C CYS A 35 -19.98 -53.02 -33.78
N PRO A 36 -19.91 -51.68 -33.93
CA PRO A 36 -19.11 -50.84 -33.04
C PRO A 36 -19.75 -50.72 -31.65
N VAL A 37 -18.94 -50.34 -30.66
CA VAL A 37 -19.40 -50.04 -29.29
C VAL A 37 -20.49 -48.97 -29.28
N GLY A 38 -21.44 -49.10 -28.36
CA GLY A 38 -22.62 -48.24 -28.24
C GLY A 38 -23.78 -48.58 -29.18
N PHE A 39 -23.62 -49.62 -30.00
CA PHE A 39 -24.63 -50.13 -30.92
C PHE A 39 -24.85 -51.64 -30.75
N TYR A 40 -25.98 -52.14 -31.24
CA TYR A 40 -26.25 -53.55 -31.43
C TYR A 40 -26.76 -53.80 -32.85
N CYS A 41 -26.41 -54.95 -33.42
CA CYS A 41 -26.63 -55.26 -34.82
C CYS A 41 -27.38 -56.59 -34.95
N PRO A 42 -28.70 -56.58 -35.26
CA PRO A 42 -29.50 -57.80 -35.37
C PRO A 42 -29.11 -58.70 -36.55
N GLY A 43 -28.17 -58.24 -37.41
CA GLY A 43 -27.71 -58.94 -38.61
C GLY A 43 -28.44 -58.48 -39.88
N GLY A 44 -28.12 -59.16 -40.98
CA GLY A 44 -28.60 -58.85 -42.32
C GLY A 44 -28.02 -57.56 -42.88
N ARG A 45 -28.83 -56.81 -43.64
CA ARG A 45 -28.48 -55.49 -44.20
C ARG A 45 -28.87 -54.30 -43.30
N ALA A 46 -29.25 -54.56 -42.06
CA ALA A 46 -29.65 -53.51 -41.12
C ALA A 46 -28.46 -52.64 -40.71
N ALA A 47 -28.69 -51.33 -40.62
CA ALA A 47 -27.72 -50.41 -40.03
C ALA A 47 -27.59 -50.68 -38.51
N PRO A 48 -26.43 -50.37 -37.89
CA PRO A 48 -26.24 -50.47 -36.44
C PRO A 48 -27.30 -49.69 -35.67
N ARG A 49 -27.93 -50.33 -34.68
CA ARG A 49 -28.93 -49.68 -33.82
C ARG A 49 -28.25 -49.16 -32.57
N LYS A 50 -28.35 -47.86 -32.32
CA LYS A 50 -27.75 -47.23 -31.15
C LYS A 50 -28.49 -47.67 -29.88
N CYS A 51 -27.77 -47.95 -28.80
CA CYS A 51 -28.38 -48.33 -27.52
C CYS A 51 -29.39 -47.26 -27.04
N PRO A 52 -30.46 -47.61 -26.29
CA PRO A 52 -31.33 -46.63 -25.66
C PRO A 52 -30.58 -45.68 -24.71
N VAL A 53 -31.12 -44.47 -24.47
CA VAL A 53 -30.61 -43.56 -23.44
C VAL A 53 -30.67 -44.25 -22.06
N GLY A 54 -29.68 -43.97 -21.20
CA GLY A 54 -29.51 -44.65 -19.90
C GLY A 54 -28.83 -46.02 -19.98
N THR A 55 -28.53 -46.50 -21.19
CA THR A 55 -27.77 -47.75 -21.39
C THR A 55 -26.52 -47.51 -22.23
N ALA A 56 -25.53 -48.37 -22.05
CA ALA A 56 -24.30 -48.36 -22.81
C ALA A 56 -23.86 -49.78 -23.18
N ASN A 57 -23.25 -49.91 -24.36
CA ASN A 57 -22.60 -51.14 -24.78
C ASN A 57 -21.10 -50.89 -24.97
N ARG A 58 -20.27 -51.53 -24.14
CA ARG A 58 -18.80 -51.42 -24.19
C ARG A 58 -18.14 -52.47 -25.09
N LEU A 59 -18.89 -53.43 -25.60
CA LEU A 59 -18.39 -54.57 -26.36
C LEU A 59 -18.68 -54.40 -27.86
N THR A 60 -17.73 -54.84 -28.70
CA THR A 60 -17.93 -54.94 -30.14
C THR A 60 -18.69 -56.22 -30.51
N ALA A 61 -19.13 -56.29 -31.76
CA ALA A 61 -19.78 -57.46 -32.36
C ALA A 61 -21.07 -57.93 -31.66
N GLN A 62 -21.79 -57.01 -31.01
CA GLN A 62 -23.01 -57.35 -30.26
C GLN A 62 -24.26 -57.40 -31.15
N ALA A 63 -25.07 -58.44 -30.92
CA ALA A 63 -26.21 -58.78 -31.78
C ALA A 63 -27.56 -58.21 -31.30
N ASP A 64 -27.73 -58.08 -29.99
CA ASP A 64 -29.03 -57.93 -29.36
C ASP A 64 -29.04 -56.75 -28.38
N ILE A 65 -30.22 -56.21 -28.09
CA ILE A 65 -30.42 -55.08 -27.16
C ILE A 65 -29.96 -55.42 -25.73
N THR A 66 -29.94 -56.70 -25.37
CA THR A 66 -29.40 -57.18 -24.09
C THR A 66 -27.93 -56.82 -23.85
N ALA A 67 -27.17 -56.50 -24.91
CA ALA A 67 -25.82 -55.97 -24.80
C ALA A 67 -25.75 -54.51 -24.30
N CYS A 68 -26.87 -53.78 -24.32
CA CYS A 68 -26.98 -52.43 -23.79
C CYS A 68 -27.26 -52.50 -22.28
N GLN A 69 -26.20 -52.38 -21.48
CA GLN A 69 -26.29 -52.45 -20.03
C GLN A 69 -26.66 -51.08 -19.45
N ALA A 70 -27.55 -51.05 -18.46
CA ALA A 70 -27.92 -49.81 -17.76
C ALA A 70 -26.71 -49.17 -17.08
N CYS A 71 -26.63 -47.84 -17.12
CA CYS A 71 -25.62 -47.11 -16.39
C CYS A 71 -25.91 -47.18 -14.87
N PRO A 72 -24.88 -47.36 -14.02
CA PRO A 72 -25.03 -47.31 -12.56
C PRO A 72 -25.51 -45.93 -12.09
N ASP A 73 -26.03 -45.87 -10.86
CA ASP A 73 -26.46 -44.61 -10.24
C ASP A 73 -25.35 -43.55 -10.24
N GLY A 74 -25.69 -42.30 -10.56
CA GLY A 74 -24.75 -41.19 -10.73
C GLY A 74 -24.04 -41.13 -12.09
N PHE A 75 -24.27 -42.12 -12.98
CA PHE A 75 -23.71 -42.14 -14.33
C PHE A 75 -24.77 -41.97 -15.42
N ILE A 76 -24.42 -41.25 -16.47
CA ILE A 76 -25.21 -41.09 -17.69
C ILE A 76 -24.53 -41.76 -18.89
N SER A 77 -25.34 -42.21 -19.85
CA SER A 77 -24.82 -42.72 -21.13
C SER A 77 -24.05 -41.63 -21.87
N SER A 78 -22.82 -41.92 -22.28
CA SER A 78 -22.04 -41.02 -23.15
C SER A 78 -22.78 -40.74 -24.47
N GLU A 79 -22.38 -39.68 -25.17
CA GLU A 79 -22.99 -39.31 -26.46
C GLU A 79 -22.94 -40.45 -27.48
N THR A 80 -21.85 -41.23 -27.50
CA THR A 80 -21.69 -42.42 -28.35
C THR A 80 -22.39 -43.66 -27.81
N ARG A 81 -22.81 -43.65 -26.53
CA ARG A 81 -23.37 -44.79 -25.78
C ARG A 81 -22.41 -45.98 -25.68
N ALA A 82 -21.13 -45.76 -26.00
CA ALA A 82 -20.07 -46.74 -25.87
C ALA A 82 -19.68 -46.98 -24.40
N GLY A 83 -20.08 -46.10 -23.49
CA GLY A 83 -19.85 -46.22 -22.06
C GLY A 83 -20.68 -45.24 -21.25
N CYS A 84 -20.65 -45.41 -19.94
CA CYS A 84 -21.24 -44.49 -18.96
C CYS A 84 -20.17 -43.52 -18.44
N ARG A 85 -20.55 -42.26 -18.24
CA ARG A 85 -19.72 -41.20 -17.64
C ARG A 85 -20.47 -40.57 -16.47
N LEU A 86 -19.76 -39.97 -15.53
CA LEU A 86 -20.36 -39.22 -14.44
C LEU A 86 -21.15 -38.02 -14.98
N CYS A 87 -22.18 -37.61 -14.25
CA CYS A 87 -22.79 -36.31 -14.49
C CYS A 87 -21.73 -35.23 -14.21
N PRO A 88 -21.41 -34.36 -15.20
CA PRO A 88 -20.42 -33.31 -15.00
C PRO A 88 -20.90 -32.29 -13.98
N ASP A 89 -19.96 -31.70 -13.26
CA ASP A 89 -20.21 -30.59 -12.35
C ASP A 89 -20.99 -29.44 -13.03
N GLY A 90 -21.97 -28.90 -12.31
CA GLY A 90 -22.83 -27.80 -12.77
C GLY A 90 -23.90 -28.18 -13.78
N TYR A 91 -24.17 -29.47 -13.94
CA TYR A 91 -25.30 -29.95 -14.75
C TYR A 91 -26.25 -30.81 -13.90
N LEU A 92 -27.54 -30.61 -14.12
CA LEU A 92 -28.58 -31.56 -13.78
C LEU A 92 -28.65 -32.63 -14.87
N CYS A 93 -28.61 -33.89 -14.45
CA CYS A 93 -28.64 -35.05 -15.35
C CYS A 93 -29.81 -35.97 -15.02
N ASP A 94 -30.53 -36.43 -16.04
CA ASP A 94 -31.48 -37.53 -15.93
C ASP A 94 -30.97 -38.76 -16.70
N PRO A 95 -30.60 -39.85 -16.01
CA PRO A 95 -30.11 -41.07 -16.62
C PRO A 95 -31.09 -41.71 -17.61
N HIS A 96 -32.41 -41.55 -17.43
CA HIS A 96 -33.43 -42.22 -18.24
C HIS A 96 -33.73 -41.46 -19.52
N SER A 97 -33.81 -40.13 -19.46
CA SER A 97 -34.06 -39.30 -20.64
C SER A 97 -32.78 -38.91 -21.38
N GLY A 98 -31.61 -39.03 -20.72
CA GLY A 98 -30.35 -38.50 -21.23
C GLY A 98 -30.30 -36.97 -21.20
N LEU A 99 -31.22 -36.32 -20.47
CA LEU A 99 -31.24 -34.88 -20.29
C LEU A 99 -29.98 -34.45 -19.52
N GLN A 100 -29.26 -33.47 -20.07
CA GLN A 100 -28.19 -32.77 -19.37
C GLN A 100 -28.45 -31.28 -19.51
N LYS A 101 -28.78 -30.61 -18.40
CA LYS A 101 -29.10 -29.18 -18.37
C LYS A 101 -28.19 -28.46 -17.39
N SER A 102 -27.64 -27.31 -17.77
CA SER A 102 -26.82 -26.52 -16.87
C SER A 102 -27.65 -26.01 -15.68
N CYS A 103 -27.07 -26.01 -14.49
CA CYS A 103 -27.68 -25.38 -13.32
C CYS A 103 -27.81 -23.86 -13.54
N ASN A 104 -28.85 -23.27 -12.96
CA ASN A 104 -29.03 -21.82 -13.00
C ASN A 104 -28.02 -21.14 -12.06
N PRO A 105 -27.65 -19.87 -12.31
CA PRO A 105 -26.83 -19.10 -11.37
C PRO A 105 -27.44 -19.08 -9.96
N GLY A 106 -26.62 -19.29 -8.92
CA GLY A 106 -27.08 -19.43 -7.54
C GLY A 106 -27.45 -20.86 -7.11
N GLN A 107 -27.40 -21.82 -8.03
CA GLN A 107 -27.44 -23.25 -7.74
C GLN A 107 -26.06 -23.87 -7.95
N TYR A 108 -25.85 -25.11 -7.49
CA TYR A 108 -24.66 -25.89 -7.81
C TYR A 108 -24.95 -27.39 -7.89
N SER A 109 -24.17 -28.12 -8.68
CA SER A 109 -24.23 -29.59 -8.73
C SER A 109 -22.80 -30.15 -8.75
N PRO A 110 -22.36 -30.87 -7.70
CA PRO A 110 -21.07 -31.56 -7.70
C PRO A 110 -21.00 -32.67 -8.76
N GLU A 111 -19.78 -33.08 -9.14
CA GLU A 111 -19.60 -34.19 -10.08
C GLU A 111 -20.25 -35.48 -9.54
N GLY A 112 -21.06 -36.15 -10.38
CA GLY A 112 -21.78 -37.37 -10.04
C GLY A 112 -23.16 -37.16 -9.41
N GLU A 113 -23.50 -35.92 -9.02
CA GLU A 113 -24.83 -35.59 -8.53
C GLU A 113 -25.82 -35.45 -9.70
N LEU A 114 -27.06 -35.87 -9.51
CA LEU A 114 -28.09 -35.82 -10.57
C LEU A 114 -28.94 -34.54 -10.53
N GLU A 115 -28.90 -33.82 -9.40
CA GLU A 115 -29.72 -32.64 -9.14
C GLU A 115 -28.91 -31.36 -8.94
N CYS A 116 -29.53 -30.20 -9.20
CA CYS A 116 -28.98 -28.89 -8.88
C CYS A 116 -29.48 -28.47 -7.49
N TRP A 117 -28.54 -28.23 -6.58
CA TRP A 117 -28.80 -27.80 -5.21
C TRP A 117 -28.72 -26.28 -5.10
N GLU A 118 -29.48 -25.68 -4.17
CA GLU A 118 -29.30 -24.26 -3.87
C GLU A 118 -27.92 -24.03 -3.24
N CYS A 119 -27.20 -23.01 -3.70
CA CYS A 119 -25.90 -22.64 -3.14
C CYS A 119 -26.09 -22.33 -1.65
N PRO A 120 -25.32 -22.89 -0.69
CA PRO A 120 -25.52 -22.67 0.74
C PRO A 120 -25.22 -21.22 1.19
N GLN A 121 -25.68 -20.85 2.39
CA GLN A 121 -25.41 -19.52 2.96
C GLN A 121 -23.90 -19.31 3.08
N GLY A 122 -23.43 -18.12 2.70
CA GLY A 122 -22.01 -17.77 2.78
C GLY A 122 -21.16 -18.09 1.56
N TYR A 123 -21.73 -18.79 0.58
CA TYR A 123 -21.02 -19.18 -0.65
C TYR A 123 -21.67 -18.54 -1.87
N ILE A 124 -20.87 -18.33 -2.90
CA ILE A 124 -21.33 -17.99 -4.24
C ILE A 124 -21.13 -19.17 -5.19
N CYS A 125 -22.06 -19.31 -6.12
CA CYS A 125 -22.06 -20.32 -7.16
C CYS A 125 -22.36 -19.62 -8.51
N PRO A 126 -21.37 -18.93 -9.09
CA PRO A 126 -21.56 -18.14 -10.32
C PRO A 126 -21.95 -19.03 -11.51
N ASP A 127 -21.25 -20.15 -11.69
CA ASP A 127 -21.33 -20.99 -12.89
C ASP A 127 -22.03 -22.34 -12.65
N GLY A 128 -22.70 -22.53 -11.51
CA GLY A 128 -23.34 -23.80 -11.20
C GLY A 128 -22.39 -24.94 -10.80
N ARG A 129 -21.08 -24.79 -10.96
CA ARG A 129 -20.12 -25.88 -10.79
C ARG A 129 -19.72 -26.12 -9.34
N ASN A 130 -19.08 -25.13 -8.72
CA ASN A 130 -18.48 -25.30 -7.41
C ASN A 130 -18.78 -24.12 -6.49
N ARG A 131 -18.82 -24.40 -5.20
CA ARG A 131 -19.02 -23.40 -4.17
C ARG A 131 -17.73 -22.62 -3.98
N GLN A 132 -17.81 -21.30 -4.07
CA GLN A 132 -16.70 -20.40 -3.81
C GLN A 132 -16.99 -19.55 -2.58
N HIS A 133 -15.99 -19.41 -1.72
CA HIS A 133 -16.04 -18.54 -0.55
C HIS A 133 -15.73 -17.10 -0.96
N CYS A 134 -16.47 -16.14 -0.41
CA CYS A 134 -16.11 -14.74 -0.55
C CYS A 134 -14.86 -14.44 0.27
N SER A 135 -14.05 -13.50 -0.23
CA SER A 135 -12.87 -13.04 0.49
C SER A 135 -13.27 -12.20 1.71
N ALA A 136 -12.36 -12.01 2.66
CA ALA A 136 -12.61 -11.13 3.80
C ALA A 136 -13.05 -9.74 3.34
N GLY A 137 -14.02 -9.15 4.04
CA GLY A 137 -14.65 -7.87 3.68
C GLY A 137 -15.70 -7.98 2.58
N GLN A 138 -16.14 -9.19 2.22
CA GLN A 138 -17.17 -9.40 1.20
C GLN A 138 -18.22 -10.42 1.67
N GLU A 139 -19.44 -10.29 1.14
CA GLU A 139 -20.53 -11.25 1.34
C GLU A 139 -21.16 -11.68 0.01
N PRO A 140 -21.80 -12.86 -0.05
CA PRO A 140 -22.59 -13.24 -1.21
C PRO A 140 -23.76 -12.27 -1.44
N ASN A 141 -23.98 -11.88 -2.68
CA ASN A 141 -25.19 -11.14 -3.04
C ASN A 141 -26.46 -12.01 -2.82
N PRO A 142 -27.68 -11.42 -2.82
CA PRO A 142 -28.91 -12.17 -2.57
C PRO A 142 -29.16 -13.35 -3.53
N SER A 143 -28.67 -13.26 -4.78
CA SER A 143 -28.77 -14.37 -5.75
C SER A 143 -27.61 -15.37 -5.71
N ARG A 144 -26.64 -15.21 -4.78
CA ARG A 144 -25.48 -16.09 -4.58
C ARG A 144 -24.66 -16.32 -5.86
N THR A 145 -24.56 -15.31 -6.71
CA THR A 145 -23.81 -15.37 -7.97
C THR A 145 -22.47 -14.63 -7.90
N HIS A 146 -22.36 -13.60 -7.09
CA HIS A 146 -21.12 -12.82 -6.96
C HIS A 146 -20.96 -12.27 -5.54
N CYS A 147 -19.71 -12.00 -5.16
CA CYS A 147 -19.39 -11.38 -3.88
C CYS A 147 -19.53 -9.87 -4.00
N VAL A 148 -20.20 -9.26 -3.02
CA VAL A 148 -20.33 -7.82 -2.85
C VAL A 148 -19.53 -7.38 -1.63
N THR A 149 -18.92 -6.21 -1.68
CA THR A 149 -18.15 -5.68 -0.55
C THR A 149 -19.07 -5.24 0.57
N CYS A 150 -18.67 -5.48 1.81
CA CYS A 150 -19.38 -4.96 2.98
C CYS A 150 -19.52 -3.45 2.89
N THR A 151 -20.71 -2.96 3.19
CA THR A 151 -21.00 -1.53 3.28
C THR A 151 -20.33 -0.92 4.51
N LEU A 152 -20.29 0.42 4.56
CA LEU A 152 -19.75 1.16 5.69
C LEU A 152 -20.42 0.71 7.01
N GLY A 153 -19.63 0.63 8.08
CA GLY A 153 -20.12 0.15 9.37
C GLY A 153 -20.27 -1.37 9.50
N SER A 154 -19.94 -2.14 8.46
CA SER A 154 -19.94 -3.61 8.50
C SER A 154 -18.59 -4.21 8.15
N PHE A 155 -18.28 -5.38 8.70
CA PHE A 155 -17.04 -6.12 8.47
C PHE A 155 -17.29 -7.60 8.20
N SER A 156 -16.33 -8.29 7.58
CA SER A 156 -16.34 -9.74 7.41
C SER A 156 -14.91 -10.28 7.45
N THR A 157 -14.68 -11.33 8.24
CA THR A 157 -13.39 -12.03 8.32
C THR A 157 -13.42 -13.29 7.42
N LYS A 158 -12.28 -13.98 7.26
CA LYS A 158 -12.25 -15.27 6.53
C LYS A 158 -13.10 -16.37 7.19
N GLU A 159 -13.39 -16.24 8.49
CA GLU A 159 -14.20 -17.20 9.26
C GLU A 159 -15.68 -16.84 9.25
N VAL A 160 -16.00 -15.56 9.08
CA VAL A 160 -17.37 -15.04 9.07
C VAL A 160 -17.86 -14.87 7.63
N LEU A 161 -18.73 -15.78 7.22
CA LEU A 161 -19.28 -15.95 5.87
C LEU A 161 -20.26 -14.84 5.39
N GLY A 162 -20.41 -13.73 6.12
CA GLY A 162 -21.30 -12.62 5.76
C GLY A 162 -20.93 -11.32 6.46
N CYS A 163 -21.47 -10.19 6.00
CA CYS A 163 -21.16 -8.90 6.61
C CYS A 163 -21.89 -8.77 7.95
N GLN A 164 -21.12 -8.58 9.01
CA GLN A 164 -21.63 -8.32 10.35
C GLN A 164 -21.47 -6.84 10.68
N PRO A 165 -22.44 -6.25 11.41
CA PRO A 165 -22.30 -4.87 11.87
C PRO A 165 -21.12 -4.77 12.84
N CYS A 166 -20.36 -3.68 12.76
CA CYS A 166 -19.20 -3.49 13.63
C CYS A 166 -19.65 -3.36 15.09
N PRO A 167 -19.04 -4.09 16.04
CA PRO A 167 -19.50 -4.13 17.42
C PRO A 167 -19.38 -2.76 18.11
N ALA A 168 -20.14 -2.56 19.18
CA ALA A 168 -20.05 -1.35 19.99
C ALA A 168 -18.60 -1.13 20.50
N GLY A 169 -18.17 0.13 20.58
CA GLY A 169 -16.79 0.51 20.86
C GLY A 169 -15.81 0.38 19.67
N HIS A 170 -16.27 -0.11 18.51
CA HIS A 170 -15.49 -0.20 17.28
C HIS A 170 -16.19 0.53 16.13
N TYR A 171 -15.42 0.88 15.09
CA TYR A 171 -15.91 1.51 13.87
C TYR A 171 -15.27 0.90 12.62
N CYS A 172 -15.97 1.04 11.49
CA CYS A 172 -15.56 0.51 10.19
C CYS A 172 -15.67 1.61 9.12
N PRO A 173 -14.57 2.38 8.89
CA PRO A 173 -14.60 3.60 8.09
C PRO A 173 -14.57 3.38 6.58
N HIS A 174 -14.30 2.15 6.14
CA HIS A 174 -14.11 1.82 4.73
C HIS A 174 -15.04 0.68 4.30
N ILE A 175 -15.46 0.73 3.03
CA ILE A 175 -16.12 -0.41 2.39
C ILE A 175 -15.16 -1.61 2.37
N GLY A 176 -15.67 -2.80 2.66
CA GLY A 176 -14.86 -4.02 2.74
C GLY A 176 -13.88 -4.05 3.91
N THR A 177 -14.24 -3.43 5.04
CA THR A 177 -13.46 -3.57 6.29
C THR A 177 -13.37 -5.05 6.69
N ILE A 178 -12.14 -5.55 6.90
CA ILE A 178 -11.89 -6.97 7.22
C ILE A 178 -11.79 -7.23 8.73
N GLN A 179 -11.59 -6.18 9.52
CA GLN A 179 -11.47 -6.24 10.98
C GLN A 179 -11.97 -4.91 11.58
N PRO A 180 -12.80 -4.95 12.63
CA PRO A 180 -13.31 -3.73 13.27
C PRO A 180 -12.17 -3.00 13.97
N LEU A 181 -12.08 -1.68 13.79
CA LEU A 181 -11.08 -0.84 14.45
C LEU A 181 -11.64 -0.31 15.77
N PRO A 182 -10.89 -0.38 16.89
CA PRO A 182 -11.34 0.19 18.15
C PRO A 182 -11.43 1.72 18.03
N CYS A 183 -12.44 2.32 18.68
CA CYS A 183 -12.54 3.77 18.74
C CYS A 183 -11.35 4.38 19.51
N PRO A 184 -10.76 5.48 19.01
CA PRO A 184 -9.69 6.16 19.72
C PRO A 184 -10.21 6.80 21.03
N PRO A 185 -9.33 6.99 22.04
CA PRO A 185 -9.71 7.63 23.30
C PRO A 185 -10.40 8.99 23.09
N GLY A 186 -11.51 9.23 23.80
CA GLY A 186 -12.35 10.43 23.62
C GLY A 186 -13.47 10.30 22.57
N SER A 187 -13.69 9.11 22.04
CA SER A 187 -14.81 8.81 21.14
C SER A 187 -15.34 7.40 21.39
N CYS A 188 -16.64 7.19 21.26
CA CYS A 188 -17.26 5.86 21.34
C CYS A 188 -18.47 5.71 20.42
N THR A 189 -18.85 4.45 20.21
CA THR A 189 -20.02 4.02 19.47
C THR A 189 -20.88 3.17 20.41
N ASP A 190 -22.11 3.62 20.64
CA ASP A 190 -23.07 2.98 21.55
C ASP A 190 -23.97 1.95 20.86
N ALA A 191 -23.95 1.93 19.52
CA ALA A 191 -24.70 1.01 18.68
C ALA A 191 -23.78 0.21 17.74
N PRO A 192 -24.13 -1.05 17.43
CA PRO A 192 -23.42 -1.80 16.40
C PRO A 192 -23.70 -1.21 15.01
N GLY A 193 -22.76 -1.38 14.08
CA GLY A 193 -22.92 -0.94 12.69
C GLY A 193 -22.36 0.45 12.39
N GLN A 194 -21.53 1.02 13.27
CA GLN A 194 -21.04 2.39 13.12
C GLN A 194 -19.84 2.48 12.18
N SER A 195 -19.90 3.45 11.28
CA SER A 195 -18.83 3.73 10.31
C SER A 195 -17.83 4.79 10.78
N ASP A 196 -18.20 5.55 11.80
CA ASP A 196 -17.36 6.57 12.43
C ASP A 196 -17.62 6.59 13.94
N CYS A 197 -16.62 7.01 14.72
CA CYS A 197 -16.75 7.13 16.16
C CYS A 197 -17.32 8.49 16.53
N GLN A 198 -18.37 8.50 17.36
CA GLN A 198 -18.91 9.75 17.86
C GLN A 198 -18.00 10.29 18.95
N ARG A 199 -17.62 11.57 18.86
CA ARG A 199 -16.91 12.24 19.97
C ARG A 199 -17.83 12.34 21.18
N CYS A 200 -17.28 12.03 22.33
CA CYS A 200 -17.92 12.33 23.61
C CYS A 200 -18.06 13.85 23.73
N ASN A 201 -19.27 14.30 24.05
CA ASN A 201 -19.52 15.71 24.31
C ASN A 201 -19.43 15.98 25.81
N GLU A 202 -19.52 17.24 26.20
CA GLU A 202 -19.38 17.72 27.59
C GLU A 202 -20.42 17.12 28.58
N SER A 203 -21.34 16.26 28.11
CA SER A 203 -22.41 15.66 28.91
C SER A 203 -22.52 14.13 28.80
N SER A 204 -21.66 13.44 28.03
CA SER A 204 -21.68 11.96 27.95
C SER A 204 -20.30 11.33 27.84
N CYS A 205 -20.13 10.22 28.55
CA CYS A 205 -18.83 9.73 29.01
C CYS A 205 -18.73 8.21 28.78
N CYS A 206 -17.68 7.70 28.12
CA CYS A 206 -17.55 6.25 27.87
C CYS A 206 -17.02 5.55 29.13
N LEU A 207 -17.82 4.68 29.73
CA LEU A 207 -17.39 3.80 30.82
C LEU A 207 -17.32 2.36 30.30
N ASP A 208 -16.36 1.58 30.80
CA ASP A 208 -16.40 0.14 30.69
C ASP A 208 -17.52 -0.42 31.61
N THR A 209 -17.95 -1.66 31.36
CA THR A 209 -19.01 -2.33 32.14
C THR A 209 -18.65 -2.60 33.60
N VAL A 210 -17.45 -2.20 34.04
CA VAL A 210 -16.97 -2.33 35.41
C VAL A 210 -16.57 -0.92 35.86
N GLY A 211 -17.53 -0.12 36.36
CA GLY A 211 -17.33 1.26 36.81
C GLY A 211 -16.24 1.48 37.88
N GLN A 212 -14.98 1.28 37.50
CA GLN A 212 -13.79 1.48 38.29
C GLN A 212 -12.76 2.15 37.39
N ILE A 213 -12.37 3.35 37.82
CA ILE A 213 -11.28 4.13 37.26
C ILE A 213 -9.98 3.35 37.55
N GLN A 214 -9.54 2.48 36.66
CA GLN A 214 -8.28 1.73 36.81
C GLN A 214 -7.12 2.56 36.25
N GLN A 215 -6.48 3.29 37.15
CA GLN A 215 -5.10 3.73 37.02
C GLN A 215 -4.21 2.48 37.20
N ASP A 216 -3.43 2.14 36.18
CA ASP A 216 -2.40 1.08 36.15
C ASP A 216 -2.83 -0.41 36.02
N ARG A 217 -2.95 -0.91 34.79
CA ARG A 217 -2.32 -2.19 34.34
C ARG A 217 -2.35 -2.41 32.82
N GLU A 218 -1.39 -3.21 32.37
CA GLU A 218 -1.11 -3.75 31.02
C GLU A 218 -2.34 -4.25 30.21
N PRO A 219 -2.22 -4.40 28.87
CA PRO A 219 -3.35 -4.62 27.97
C PRO A 219 -4.01 -5.97 28.23
N VAL A 220 -5.07 -5.97 29.03
CA VAL A 220 -6.04 -7.05 29.06
C VAL A 220 -6.94 -6.84 27.84
N GLU A 221 -7.10 -7.88 27.03
CA GLU A 221 -8.08 -7.96 25.94
C GLU A 221 -9.41 -7.36 26.42
N SER A 222 -9.74 -6.18 25.93
CA SER A 222 -10.87 -5.40 26.41
C SER A 222 -12.17 -6.12 26.02
N PRO A 223 -13.02 -6.48 27.00
CA PRO A 223 -14.28 -7.16 26.72
C PRO A 223 -15.29 -6.18 26.12
N GLU A 224 -16.25 -6.81 25.45
CA GLU A 224 -17.27 -6.23 24.59
C GLU A 224 -18.06 -5.09 25.26
N GLY A 225 -18.12 -3.93 24.58
CA GLY A 225 -19.14 -2.89 24.80
C GLY A 225 -18.69 -1.65 25.60
N LEU A 226 -18.23 -0.61 24.91
CA LEU A 226 -18.20 0.77 25.45
C LEU A 226 -19.58 1.42 25.25
N GLN A 227 -20.20 1.94 26.31
CA GLN A 227 -21.51 2.58 26.25
C GLN A 227 -21.45 4.04 26.74
N CYS A 228 -22.11 4.96 26.03
CA CYS A 228 -22.22 6.37 26.41
C CYS A 228 -23.18 6.55 27.59
N HIS A 229 -22.67 6.95 28.76
CA HIS A 229 -23.52 7.32 29.90
C HIS A 229 -23.60 8.84 30.09
N PRO A 230 -24.77 9.41 30.46
CA PRO A 230 -24.89 10.82 30.79
C PRO A 230 -24.11 11.13 32.06
N CYS A 231 -23.26 12.16 32.01
CA CYS A 231 -22.43 12.55 33.13
C CYS A 231 -23.29 13.21 34.24
N PRO A 232 -23.21 12.75 35.51
CA PRO A 232 -23.94 13.38 36.60
C PRO A 232 -23.42 14.80 36.89
N SER A 233 -24.33 15.71 37.25
CA SER A 233 -24.01 17.12 37.50
C SER A 233 -22.88 17.29 38.53
N GLY A 234 -21.75 17.86 38.10
CA GLY A 234 -20.62 18.18 38.98
C GLY A 234 -19.38 17.28 38.83
N HIS A 235 -19.37 16.32 37.89
CA HIS A 235 -18.19 15.52 37.58
C HIS A 235 -17.84 15.61 36.08
N LEU A 236 -16.60 15.99 35.77
CA LEU A 236 -16.05 15.88 34.43
C LEU A 236 -15.63 14.43 34.21
N CYS A 237 -15.98 13.85 33.05
CA CYS A 237 -15.26 12.65 32.63
C CYS A 237 -13.93 13.00 32.02
N SER A 238 -12.99 12.09 32.26
CA SER A 238 -11.61 12.19 31.83
C SER A 238 -11.54 11.84 30.34
N ASP A 239 -12.04 12.74 29.51
CA ASP A 239 -11.68 12.83 28.12
C ASP A 239 -10.44 13.69 27.95
N GLY A 240 -9.67 13.32 26.93
CA GLY A 240 -8.42 13.93 26.54
C GLY A 240 -8.39 15.44 26.69
N PHE A 241 -7.34 15.87 27.38
CA PHE A 241 -6.71 17.16 27.29
C PHE A 241 -6.88 17.83 25.90
N THR A 242 -7.85 18.73 25.75
CA THR A 242 -7.45 20.09 25.37
C THR A 242 -6.97 20.78 26.64
N ALA A 243 -5.80 20.35 27.12
CA ALA A 243 -4.97 21.29 27.86
C ALA A 243 -4.85 22.51 26.94
N PRO A 244 -5.01 23.74 27.47
CA PRO A 244 -4.73 24.91 26.66
C PRO A 244 -3.37 24.71 25.96
N PRO A 245 -3.26 25.03 24.66
CA PRO A 245 -2.00 24.92 23.94
C PRO A 245 -0.89 25.54 24.79
N CYS A 246 0.33 24.96 24.75
CA CYS A 246 1.45 25.52 25.50
C CYS A 246 1.53 27.04 25.25
N PRO A 247 1.70 27.83 26.33
CA PRO A 247 1.74 29.28 26.21
C PRO A 247 2.87 29.67 25.26
N ALA A 248 2.73 30.86 24.66
CA ALA A 248 3.73 31.46 23.80
C ALA A 248 5.13 31.35 24.47
N GLY A 249 6.13 30.93 23.70
CA GLY A 249 7.49 30.68 24.19
C GLY A 249 7.75 29.24 24.62
N SER A 250 6.76 28.34 24.50
CA SER A 250 6.91 26.91 24.80
C SER A 250 6.25 26.03 23.73
N PHE A 251 6.73 24.79 23.58
CA PHE A 251 6.23 23.83 22.59
C PHE A 251 6.01 22.43 23.19
N GLU A 252 5.19 21.63 22.51
CA GLU A 252 4.91 20.23 22.88
C GLU A 252 5.53 19.25 21.86
N PRO A 253 6.49 18.39 22.26
CA PRO A 253 7.06 17.38 21.38
C PRO A 253 6.04 16.24 21.15
N ARG A 254 5.64 16.02 19.89
CA ARG A 254 4.53 15.12 19.54
C ARG A 254 4.91 13.64 19.41
N GLU A 255 6.19 13.25 19.48
CA GLU A 255 6.61 11.84 19.33
C GLU A 255 7.76 11.48 20.28
N GLN A 256 7.77 10.20 20.66
CA GLN A 256 8.38 9.59 21.85
C GLN A 256 9.90 9.80 22.05
N PHE A 257 10.27 9.83 23.33
CA PHE A 257 11.63 9.80 23.93
C PHE A 257 12.49 11.06 23.75
N CYS A 258 12.82 11.72 24.87
CA CYS A 258 14.21 11.80 25.30
C CYS A 258 14.39 12.27 26.75
N LYS A 259 15.33 11.59 27.42
CA LYS A 259 16.11 12.09 28.56
C LYS A 259 16.91 13.32 28.12
N PRO A 260 17.04 14.35 28.98
CA PRO A 260 18.27 15.14 29.07
C PRO A 260 18.97 14.94 30.42
N SER A 261 20.27 15.17 30.38
CA SER A 261 21.33 14.70 31.28
C SER A 261 21.38 15.25 32.71
N ASP A 262 20.27 15.73 33.29
CA ASP A 262 20.26 16.36 34.63
C ASP A 262 19.28 15.71 35.62
N GLY A 263 19.27 14.37 35.66
CA GLY A 263 18.85 13.63 36.86
C GLY A 263 17.40 13.80 37.32
N SER A 264 16.48 14.26 36.45
CA SER A 264 15.05 14.34 36.76
C SER A 264 14.28 13.41 35.80
N SER A 265 13.84 12.26 36.32
CA SER A 265 13.07 11.26 35.57
C SER A 265 11.63 11.73 35.32
N CYS A 266 11.22 11.81 34.05
CA CYS A 266 9.83 12.11 33.68
C CYS A 266 8.93 10.88 33.86
N LEU A 267 7.80 11.05 34.55
CA LEU A 267 6.72 10.06 34.65
C LEU A 267 5.83 10.10 33.38
N PRO A 268 5.28 8.96 32.93
CA PRO A 268 4.32 8.93 31.81
C PRO A 268 3.05 9.71 32.17
N GLY A 269 2.57 10.57 31.25
CA GLY A 269 1.27 11.24 31.37
C GLY A 269 1.28 12.71 31.81
N ILE A 270 2.43 13.36 31.99
CA ILE A 270 2.49 14.81 32.27
C ILE A 270 2.95 15.55 31.00
N ARG A 271 2.04 16.30 30.35
CA ARG A 271 2.37 17.22 29.25
C ARG A 271 3.31 18.31 29.77
N GLN A 272 4.61 18.22 29.49
CA GLN A 272 5.58 19.27 29.87
C GLN A 272 5.76 20.23 28.68
N CYS A 273 5.34 21.48 28.85
CA CYS A 273 5.66 22.55 27.92
C CYS A 273 7.14 22.90 28.03
N LEU A 274 7.92 22.50 27.03
CA LEU A 274 9.35 22.79 26.96
C LEU A 274 9.54 24.22 26.45
N LYS A 275 10.41 24.98 27.13
CA LYS A 275 10.79 26.31 26.67
C LYS A 275 11.40 26.21 25.28
N CYS A 276 11.09 27.19 24.43
CA CYS A 276 11.67 27.26 23.10
C CYS A 276 13.21 27.36 23.20
N PRO A 277 13.98 26.51 22.51
CA PRO A 277 15.43 26.55 22.56
C PRO A 277 15.99 27.79 21.85
N THR A 278 17.23 28.16 22.20
CA THR A 278 17.98 29.22 21.50
C THR A 278 18.09 28.90 20.01
N GLY A 279 17.95 29.91 19.16
CA GLY A 279 17.89 29.80 17.70
C GLY A 279 16.48 29.65 17.13
N TYR A 280 15.46 29.49 17.98
CA TYR A 280 14.09 29.21 17.59
C TYR A 280 13.09 30.13 18.31
N PHE A 281 11.86 30.20 17.79
CA PHE A 281 10.71 30.85 18.42
C PHE A 281 9.49 29.93 18.37
N CYS A 282 8.61 30.05 19.36
CA CYS A 282 7.49 29.14 19.56
C CYS A 282 6.19 29.95 19.78
N PRO A 283 5.37 30.17 18.73
CA PRO A 283 4.07 30.80 18.91
C PRO A 283 3.15 29.92 19.75
N ALA A 284 2.10 30.49 20.32
CA ALA A 284 1.14 29.74 21.14
C ALA A 284 0.62 28.49 20.41
N GLY A 285 0.72 27.33 21.05
CA GLY A 285 0.31 26.05 20.47
C GLY A 285 1.27 25.43 19.48
N ALA A 286 2.53 25.88 19.44
CA ALA A 286 3.56 25.23 18.65
C ALA A 286 3.78 23.77 19.08
N SER A 287 3.69 22.85 18.11
CA SER A 287 4.08 21.44 18.28
C SER A 287 5.56 21.18 17.96
N TYR A 288 6.27 22.18 17.47
CA TYR A 288 7.71 22.15 17.23
C TYR A 288 8.29 23.58 17.22
N PRO A 289 9.56 23.77 17.63
CA PRO A 289 10.21 25.08 17.56
C PRO A 289 10.41 25.54 16.11
N ARG A 290 10.12 26.80 15.81
CA ARG A 290 10.34 27.39 14.48
C ARG A 290 11.69 28.08 14.43
N PRO A 291 12.58 27.72 13.47
CA PRO A 291 13.92 28.31 13.43
C PRO A 291 13.89 29.77 12.99
N CYS A 292 14.76 30.59 13.61
CA CYS A 292 15.14 31.89 13.06
C CYS A 292 15.81 31.69 11.70
N GLN A 293 15.43 32.48 10.69
CA GLN A 293 15.90 32.31 9.31
C GLN A 293 17.32 32.86 9.14
N ALA A 294 18.03 32.42 8.08
CA ALA A 294 19.36 32.92 7.74
C ALA A 294 19.39 34.46 7.71
N GLY A 295 20.47 35.04 8.23
CA GLY A 295 20.59 36.47 8.51
C GLY A 295 20.07 36.91 9.88
N THR A 296 19.47 35.99 10.64
CA THR A 296 19.02 36.23 12.01
C THR A 296 19.45 35.10 12.93
N TYR A 297 19.55 35.38 14.23
CA TYR A 297 19.89 34.42 15.28
C TYR A 297 19.09 34.73 16.55
N ASN A 298 18.97 33.78 17.46
CA ASN A 298 18.30 34.02 18.74
C ASN A 298 19.10 33.42 19.91
N PRO A 299 19.74 34.25 20.75
CA PRO A 299 20.53 33.77 21.88
C PRO A 299 19.69 33.46 23.12
N LEU A 300 18.39 33.76 23.12
CA LEU A 300 17.50 33.62 24.28
C LEU A 300 16.59 32.39 24.14
N GLN A 301 16.32 31.75 25.27
CA GLN A 301 15.31 30.69 25.38
C GLN A 301 13.93 31.28 25.65
N GLY A 302 12.88 30.60 25.22
CA GLY A 302 11.50 30.95 25.53
C GLY A 302 10.90 32.06 24.65
N GLN A 303 11.53 32.37 23.52
CA GLN A 303 11.01 33.36 22.57
C GLN A 303 9.79 32.82 21.82
N ASP A 304 8.88 33.71 21.46
CA ASP A 304 7.53 33.33 21.05
C ASP A 304 7.10 33.87 19.69
N ASP A 305 7.81 34.87 19.16
CA ASP A 305 7.50 35.48 17.87
C ASP A 305 8.71 35.51 16.91
N ALA A 306 8.44 35.61 15.60
CA ALA A 306 9.50 35.71 14.59
C ALA A 306 10.31 37.01 14.71
N THR A 307 9.74 38.07 15.29
CA THR A 307 10.42 39.35 15.54
C THR A 307 11.46 39.27 16.66
N ASP A 308 11.43 38.22 17.48
CA ASP A 308 12.45 37.93 18.49
C ASP A 308 13.78 37.45 17.88
N CYS A 309 13.75 37.03 16.61
CA CYS A 309 14.95 36.68 15.86
C CYS A 309 15.75 37.95 15.55
N ARG A 310 16.90 38.08 16.21
CA ARG A 310 17.76 39.26 16.10
C ARG A 310 18.54 39.22 14.80
N ALA A 311 18.63 40.35 14.11
CA ALA A 311 19.48 40.49 12.93
C ALA A 311 20.94 40.13 13.27
N CYS A 312 21.60 39.43 12.36
CA CYS A 312 23.02 39.11 12.51
C CYS A 312 23.81 40.41 12.70
N PRO A 313 24.61 40.57 13.75
CA PRO A 313 25.27 41.84 14.03
C PRO A 313 26.30 42.15 12.93
N ALA A 314 26.62 43.43 12.79
CA ALA A 314 27.65 43.89 11.84
C ALA A 314 28.96 43.12 12.04
N GLY A 315 29.66 42.84 10.94
CA GLY A 315 30.90 42.05 10.93
C GLY A 315 30.72 40.54 11.13
N ARG A 316 29.51 40.06 11.45
CA ARG A 316 29.20 38.62 11.62
C ARG A 316 28.27 38.13 10.54
N VAL A 317 28.29 36.82 10.29
CA VAL A 317 27.47 36.15 9.28
C VAL A 317 26.69 35.01 9.94
N CYS A 318 25.42 34.90 9.57
CA CYS A 318 24.46 33.92 10.07
C CYS A 318 23.94 33.11 8.88
N THR A 319 24.68 32.06 8.49
CA THR A 319 24.45 31.35 7.21
C THR A 319 23.31 30.35 7.26
N GLN A 320 22.98 29.87 8.46
CA GLN A 320 21.99 28.82 8.67
C GLN A 320 20.80 29.32 9.46
N ALA A 321 19.67 28.61 9.31
CA ALA A 321 18.51 28.81 10.16
C ALA A 321 18.70 28.09 11.51
N GLY A 322 18.10 28.60 12.58
CA GLY A 322 18.15 27.95 13.90
C GLY A 322 19.39 28.29 14.74
N LEU A 323 20.12 29.35 14.39
CA LEU A 323 21.40 29.68 15.04
C LEU A 323 21.20 30.33 16.43
N PRO A 324 21.83 29.80 17.50
CA PRO A 324 21.81 30.44 18.81
C PRO A 324 22.77 31.64 18.91
N GLN A 325 23.76 31.68 18.02
CA GLN A 325 24.75 32.75 17.87
C GLN A 325 25.25 32.74 16.41
N PRO A 326 25.85 33.84 15.92
CA PRO A 326 26.43 33.87 14.58
C PRO A 326 27.46 32.76 14.39
N ASP A 327 27.39 32.06 13.25
CA ASP A 327 28.24 30.90 12.95
C ASP A 327 29.57 31.28 12.30
N SER A 328 29.65 32.48 11.72
CA SER A 328 30.85 32.97 11.06
C SER A 328 31.03 34.49 11.20
N GLU A 329 32.21 34.96 10.81
CA GLU A 329 32.64 36.36 10.90
C GLU A 329 33.28 36.78 9.57
N CYS A 330 33.23 38.08 9.22
CA CYS A 330 33.98 38.57 8.06
C CYS A 330 35.48 38.32 8.25
N MET A 331 36.15 37.86 7.20
CA MET A 331 37.52 37.38 7.27
C MET A 331 38.51 38.52 7.53
N ALA A 332 39.42 38.31 8.47
CA ALA A 332 40.51 39.24 8.76
C ALA A 332 41.43 39.41 7.53
N GLY A 333 41.91 40.64 7.31
CA GLY A 333 42.82 40.94 6.20
C GLY A 333 42.17 41.06 4.83
N GLY A 334 40.84 41.15 4.74
CA GLY A 334 40.21 41.27 3.42
C GLY A 334 38.79 41.83 3.37
N THR A 335 37.91 41.52 4.33
CA THR A 335 36.49 41.91 4.22
C THR A 335 35.92 42.47 5.51
N TYR A 336 34.90 43.33 5.38
CA TYR A 336 34.22 44.00 6.49
C TYR A 336 32.72 44.11 6.19
N ARG A 337 31.92 44.35 7.23
CA ARG A 337 30.51 44.69 7.04
C ARG A 337 30.01 45.63 8.13
N LYS A 338 29.52 46.80 7.73
CA LYS A 338 28.91 47.81 8.62
C LYS A 338 27.43 47.54 8.93
N GLU A 339 26.73 46.84 8.04
CA GLU A 339 25.29 46.58 8.13
C GLU A 339 24.99 45.26 8.83
N GLN A 340 23.82 45.17 9.48
CA GLN A 340 23.34 43.96 10.12
C GLN A 340 22.61 43.06 9.11
N GLY A 341 22.36 41.80 9.48
CA GLY A 341 21.50 40.87 8.74
C GLY A 341 22.22 39.98 7.71
N ALA A 342 23.51 39.70 7.91
CA ALA A 342 24.29 38.92 6.96
C ALA A 342 23.90 37.46 6.86
N LYS A 343 23.57 37.04 5.62
CA LYS A 343 23.08 35.70 5.31
C LYS A 343 24.15 34.82 4.70
N VAL A 344 25.13 35.42 4.02
CA VAL A 344 26.18 34.70 3.30
C VAL A 344 27.51 35.46 3.40
N ALA A 345 28.61 34.76 3.14
CA ALA A 345 29.95 35.34 3.23
C ALA A 345 30.18 36.46 2.21
N GLU A 346 29.51 36.40 1.06
CA GLU A 346 29.57 37.38 -0.02
C GLU A 346 29.00 38.74 0.39
N ASP A 347 28.20 38.78 1.45
CA ASP A 347 27.74 40.06 1.97
C ASP A 347 28.81 40.83 2.77
N CYS A 348 29.94 40.18 3.10
CA CYS A 348 31.12 40.85 3.62
C CYS A 348 31.86 41.49 2.44
N VAL A 349 31.91 42.82 2.43
CA VAL A 349 32.50 43.58 1.33
C VAL A 349 34.00 43.75 1.52
N PRO A 350 34.81 43.78 0.45
CA PRO A 350 36.23 44.01 0.56
C PRO A 350 36.54 45.40 1.15
N CYS A 351 37.61 45.49 1.92
CA CYS A 351 38.01 46.76 2.54
C CYS A 351 38.42 47.78 1.46
N PRO A 352 37.94 49.04 1.54
CA PRO A 352 38.20 50.04 0.51
C PRO A 352 39.67 50.44 0.48
N GLY A 353 40.14 50.90 -0.69
CA GLY A 353 41.53 51.35 -0.86
C GLY A 353 41.92 52.43 0.16
N GLY A 354 43.10 52.29 0.75
CA GLY A 354 43.60 53.15 1.83
C GLY A 354 43.12 52.78 3.24
N TYR A 355 42.36 51.70 3.39
CA TYR A 355 41.95 51.14 4.69
C TYR A 355 42.35 49.67 4.82
N TYR A 356 42.50 49.20 6.05
CA TYR A 356 42.79 47.80 6.39
C TYR A 356 41.83 47.30 7.49
N CYS A 357 41.63 45.98 7.51
CA CYS A 357 40.70 45.29 8.40
C CYS A 357 41.48 44.26 9.24
N PRO A 358 42.01 44.65 10.41
CA PRO A 358 42.95 43.82 11.15
C PRO A 358 42.29 42.65 11.88
N ASP A 359 41.05 42.85 12.33
CA ASP A 359 40.37 41.89 13.20
C ASP A 359 39.31 41.10 12.42
N LEU A 360 39.06 39.87 12.88
CA LEU A 360 37.90 39.09 12.45
C LEU A 360 36.61 39.85 12.80
N GLY A 361 35.70 39.89 11.84
CA GLY A 361 34.44 40.61 11.96
C GLY A 361 34.58 42.13 12.06
N THR A 362 35.54 42.71 11.32
CA THR A 362 35.69 44.16 11.21
C THR A 362 34.37 44.82 10.77
N VAL A 363 33.88 45.77 11.57
CA VAL A 363 32.66 46.56 11.27
C VAL A 363 32.96 47.91 10.64
N ALA A 364 34.15 48.45 10.93
CA ALA A 364 34.64 49.74 10.46
C ALA A 364 36.13 49.59 10.10
N PRO A 365 36.49 49.69 8.80
CA PRO A 365 37.88 49.63 8.35
C PRO A 365 38.72 50.75 8.97
N GLN A 366 39.98 50.46 9.29
CA GLN A 366 40.91 51.44 9.85
C GLN A 366 41.75 52.07 8.72
N ALA A 367 41.92 53.39 8.74
CA ALA A 367 42.74 54.08 7.75
C ALA A 367 44.22 53.69 7.90
N CYS A 368 44.92 53.49 6.79
CA CYS A 368 46.35 53.23 6.82
C CYS A 368 47.12 54.47 7.33
N GLY A 369 48.15 54.24 8.16
CA GLY A 369 49.00 55.30 8.69
C GLY A 369 49.78 56.03 7.60
N ALA A 370 50.23 57.25 7.89
CA ALA A 370 50.97 58.08 6.94
C ALA A 370 52.18 57.31 6.37
N GLY A 371 52.16 57.11 5.05
CA GLY A 371 53.20 56.35 4.34
C GLY A 371 52.81 54.93 3.97
N SER A 372 51.79 54.29 4.54
CA SER A 372 51.36 52.93 4.14
C SER A 372 50.14 52.97 3.22
N PHE A 373 50.00 52.02 2.29
CA PHE A 373 48.88 51.98 1.33
C PHE A 373 48.24 50.58 1.20
N SER A 374 46.93 50.53 0.97
CA SER A 374 46.13 49.32 0.72
C SER A 374 45.44 49.45 -0.66
N PRO A 375 45.65 48.55 -1.63
CA PRO A 375 45.07 48.62 -2.97
C PRO A 375 43.57 48.24 -3.00
N GLU A 376 42.78 48.84 -3.90
CA GLU A 376 41.37 48.47 -4.13
C GLU A 376 41.24 47.04 -4.70
N MET A 377 40.36 46.22 -4.12
CA MET A 377 40.28 44.78 -4.36
C MET A 377 39.51 44.44 -5.65
N GLU A 378 40.19 44.41 -6.80
CA GLU A 378 39.75 43.64 -7.98
C GLU A 378 40.34 42.22 -7.83
N LEU A 379 39.56 41.27 -7.29
CA LEU A 379 39.84 39.81 -7.27
C LEU A 379 41.28 39.39 -6.92
N VAL A 380 41.62 39.35 -5.62
CA VAL A 380 42.73 38.50 -5.12
C VAL A 380 42.17 37.25 -4.46
N LEU A 381 41.39 36.48 -5.22
CA LEU A 381 41.08 35.09 -4.89
C LEU A 381 41.99 34.19 -5.71
N LEU A 382 43.32 34.30 -5.54
CA LEU A 382 44.30 33.33 -6.06
C LEU A 382 45.73 33.47 -5.49
N LYS A 383 45.94 34.08 -4.32
CA LYS A 383 47.28 34.10 -3.68
C LYS A 383 47.32 33.82 -2.19
N HIS A 384 46.47 32.93 -1.67
CA HIS A 384 46.69 32.31 -0.35
C HIS A 384 46.30 30.81 -0.30
N VAL A 385 46.35 30.11 -1.43
CA VAL A 385 46.39 28.62 -1.47
C VAL A 385 47.72 28.17 -2.07
N ASP A 386 48.83 28.74 -1.60
CA ASP A 386 50.17 28.33 -2.03
C ASP A 386 51.16 28.22 -0.86
N GLN A 387 50.66 27.84 0.32
CA GLN A 387 51.51 27.42 1.45
C GLN A 387 51.14 26.04 2.04
N ALA A 388 50.22 25.29 1.42
CA ALA A 388 49.84 23.96 1.90
C ALA A 388 50.04 22.82 0.88
N TYR A 389 50.57 23.06 -0.32
CA TYR A 389 50.71 22.01 -1.34
C TYR A 389 52.08 21.95 -2.03
N THR A 390 53.17 22.06 -1.26
CA THR A 390 54.52 21.69 -1.74
C THR A 390 55.11 20.53 -0.95
N SER A 391 54.38 19.41 -0.87
CA SER A 391 55.00 18.12 -0.52
C SER A 391 54.13 16.89 -0.84
N VAL A 392 53.60 16.73 -2.06
CA VAL A 392 53.22 15.39 -2.56
C VAL A 392 53.39 15.34 -4.10
N THR A 393 54.35 14.51 -4.49
CA THR A 393 54.52 13.80 -5.78
C THR A 393 54.75 14.57 -7.09
N LYS A 394 56.04 14.63 -7.44
CA LYS A 394 56.54 14.27 -8.78
C LYS A 394 55.89 12.95 -9.26
N GLN A 395 55.74 12.85 -10.58
CA GLN A 395 55.32 11.69 -11.38
C GLN A 395 53.82 11.59 -11.65
N SER A 396 53.37 12.18 -12.77
CA SER A 396 53.05 11.39 -13.97
C SER A 396 52.56 12.33 -15.07
N ALA A 397 53.03 12.08 -16.28
CA ALA A 397 52.57 12.70 -17.51
C ALA A 397 51.08 12.45 -17.75
N GLU A 398 50.50 13.21 -18.68
CA GLU A 398 49.18 13.03 -19.33
C GLU A 398 47.99 13.84 -18.81
N TRP A 399 48.02 15.18 -18.93
CA TRP A 399 46.79 15.95 -19.21
C TRP A 399 47.11 17.03 -20.27
N LYS A 400 46.91 16.65 -21.54
CA LYS A 400 46.83 17.54 -22.70
C LYS A 400 45.44 18.22 -22.70
N ASP A 401 45.43 19.45 -23.20
CA ASP A 401 44.26 20.26 -23.61
C ASP A 401 43.41 20.95 -22.54
N TRP A 402 43.94 22.00 -21.90
CA TRP A 402 43.17 23.21 -21.59
C TRP A 402 44.04 24.46 -21.85
N ARG A 403 43.72 25.23 -22.91
CA ARG A 403 44.32 26.55 -23.17
C ARG A 403 43.68 27.59 -22.27
N ILE A 404 44.50 28.30 -21.50
CA ILE A 404 44.14 29.55 -20.83
C ILE A 404 44.66 30.71 -21.71
N PRO A 405 43.85 31.71 -22.10
CA PRO A 405 44.35 32.89 -22.82
C PRO A 405 45.21 33.75 -21.90
N ALA A 406 46.32 34.28 -22.43
CA ALA A 406 47.22 35.19 -21.73
C ALA A 406 46.51 36.50 -21.33
N PRO A 407 46.83 37.10 -20.16
CA PRO A 407 46.31 38.41 -19.79
C PRO A 407 47.01 39.52 -20.59
N GLU A 408 46.23 40.46 -21.12
CA GLU A 408 46.73 41.64 -21.81
C GLU A 408 47.54 42.55 -20.86
N GLU A 409 48.66 43.06 -21.38
CA GLU A 409 49.56 44.01 -20.74
C GLU A 409 48.83 45.34 -20.48
N GLY A 410 48.88 45.90 -19.25
CA GLY A 410 48.37 47.26 -19.08
C GLY A 410 48.28 47.93 -17.70
N LYS A 411 48.45 47.27 -16.56
CA LYS A 411 48.39 47.95 -15.24
C LYS A 411 49.72 47.84 -14.49
N ARG A 412 50.53 48.91 -14.55
CA ARG A 412 51.73 49.09 -13.71
C ARG A 412 51.30 49.26 -12.25
N ILE A 413 51.81 48.43 -11.36
CA ILE A 413 51.80 48.70 -9.91
C ILE A 413 53.02 49.60 -9.62
N PRO A 414 52.86 50.81 -9.04
CA PRO A 414 53.98 51.69 -8.74
C PRO A 414 54.92 51.06 -7.71
N LYS A 415 56.23 51.29 -7.91
CA LYS A 415 57.33 50.57 -7.23
C LYS A 415 57.85 51.21 -5.95
N ASP A 416 57.29 52.32 -5.49
CA ASP A 416 57.80 53.02 -4.31
C ASP A 416 56.65 53.64 -3.53
N LEU A 417 56.24 52.95 -2.46
CA LEU A 417 55.65 53.49 -1.23
C LEU A 417 55.43 52.30 -0.27
N ASN A 418 56.36 52.10 0.65
CA ASN A 418 56.13 51.75 2.06
C ASN A 418 54.99 50.80 2.44
N SER A 419 55.41 49.68 3.06
CA SER A 419 54.65 48.78 3.94
C SER A 419 53.16 48.67 3.62
N VAL A 420 52.80 47.59 2.93
CA VAL A 420 51.42 47.13 2.84
C VAL A 420 50.89 47.00 4.28
N CYS A 421 49.90 47.84 4.59
CA CYS A 421 48.89 47.55 5.57
C CYS A 421 47.93 46.52 4.95
#